data_AF-A0A257PTZ4-F1
#
_entry.id   AF-A0A257PTZ4-F1
#
_cell.length_a   1.000
_cell.length_b   1.000
_cell.length_c   1.000
_cell.angle_alpha   90.00
_cell.angle_beta   90.00
_cell.angle_gamma   90.00
#
_symmetry.space_group_name_H-M   'P 1'
#
loop_
_entity.id
_entity.type
_entity.pdbx_description
1 polymer ?
#
loop_
_entity_poly.entity_id
_entity_poly.type
_entity_poly.pdbx_seq_one_letter_code
_entity_poly.pdbx_strand_id
1 'polypeptide(L)'
;MSIWRSWPTRQRDASVPIWPACAGWRRSPRWPGIRMLPRRRSRPRISPPHCGNTGTDAHGAFECRRTSGCWLDQCRPGLPSGRPAMTAQSAQAWYAYAILPDNPAVPFADGVLAGAPVEPMRIGTLTVLVSLVPRALFDSANPASRAADPDWAAARIAAHHAVNVAAADAGPSLPLAFGALFSSLDLLRQWLAPRTLALHAALARVAGRAEWSVSMQEDVAVHAAWLDAHTPAIRSLLQAAAIAGEGTAFLIGRRLAKARAAARAVYLQTAARSVAQQLAQAGLAVMSEPPRSGMPRWTVLAPDSAALPDVVGTLTAELAVAGLSLHLTGPWPPYAFARAALEADDD
;
A
#
# COMPACT_ATOMS: atom_id res chain seq x y z
N MET A 1 19.85 24.36 -39.22
CA MET A 1 18.50 24.95 -39.10
C MET A 1 17.80 24.26 -37.94
N SER A 2 17.67 25.00 -36.85
CA SER A 2 17.27 24.53 -35.52
C SER A 2 15.76 24.34 -35.44
N ILE A 3 15.31 23.19 -34.93
CA ILE A 3 13.92 23.02 -34.48
C ILE A 3 13.99 22.44 -33.06
N TRP A 4 14.15 23.34 -32.09
CA TRP A 4 13.84 23.09 -30.69
C TRP A 4 12.31 23.12 -30.56
N ARG A 5 11.68 21.99 -30.23
CA ARG A 5 10.32 21.99 -29.69
C ARG A 5 10.43 22.11 -28.18
N SER A 6 10.10 23.30 -27.70
CA SER A 6 9.90 23.65 -26.30
C SER A 6 8.92 22.69 -25.62
N TRP A 7 9.34 22.10 -24.50
CA TRP A 7 8.42 21.44 -23.57
C TRP A 7 7.59 22.51 -22.83
N PRO A 8 6.26 22.34 -22.67
CA PRO A 8 5.46 23.32 -21.98
C PRO A 8 5.75 23.33 -20.48
N THR A 9 5.99 24.54 -19.97
CA THR A 9 5.82 24.94 -18.57
C THR A 9 4.54 24.37 -17.95
N ARG A 10 4.68 23.81 -16.73
CA ARG A 10 3.63 23.45 -15.75
C ARG A 10 2.19 23.68 -16.23
N GLN A 11 1.63 22.72 -16.96
CA GLN A 11 0.19 22.53 -17.01
C GLN A 11 -0.13 21.27 -16.22
N ARG A 12 -0.78 21.47 -15.06
CA ARG A 12 -1.41 20.39 -14.29
C ARG A 12 -2.63 19.97 -15.10
N ASP A 13 -2.46 18.89 -15.86
CA ASP A 13 -3.57 18.27 -16.57
C ASP A 13 -4.57 17.71 -15.55
N ALA A 14 -5.84 18.10 -15.66
CA ALA A 14 -6.92 17.79 -14.72
C ALA A 14 -7.52 16.38 -14.93
N SER A 15 -6.72 15.44 -15.43
CA SER A 15 -7.05 14.02 -15.44
C SER A 15 -6.68 13.41 -14.10
N VAL A 16 -7.67 12.89 -13.36
CA VAL A 16 -7.49 12.21 -12.06
C VAL A 16 -6.34 11.20 -12.16
N PRO A 17 -5.18 11.46 -11.53
CA PRO A 17 -4.07 10.51 -11.56
C PRO A 17 -4.52 9.24 -10.83
N ILE A 18 -4.35 8.09 -11.46
CA ILE A 18 -4.56 6.80 -10.79
C ILE A 18 -3.41 6.64 -9.79
N TRP A 19 -3.69 7.03 -8.55
CA TRP A 19 -2.78 6.99 -7.41
C TRP A 19 -2.15 5.61 -7.25
N PRO A 20 -0.81 5.52 -7.10
CA PRO A 20 -0.16 4.25 -6.78
C PRO A 20 -0.75 3.61 -5.52
N ALA A 21 -1.12 4.41 -4.51
CA ALA A 21 -1.64 3.90 -3.24
C ALA A 21 -3.05 3.29 -3.29
N CYS A 22 -3.88 3.57 -4.31
CA CYS A 22 -5.28 3.14 -4.31
C CYS A 22 -5.48 1.63 -4.49
N ALA A 23 -4.55 0.92 -5.13
CA ALA A 23 -4.73 -0.50 -5.46
C ALA A 23 -4.50 -1.47 -4.27
N GLY A 24 -3.94 -1.00 -3.15
CA GLY A 24 -3.63 -1.83 -1.97
C GLY A 24 -4.70 -1.81 -0.86
N TRP A 25 -5.76 -1.00 -1.00
CA TRP A 25 -6.62 -0.64 0.13
C TRP A 25 -7.50 -1.77 0.68
N ARG A 26 -7.55 -2.94 0.02
CA ARG A 26 -8.27 -4.11 0.57
C ARG A 26 -7.56 -4.81 1.72
N ARG A 27 -6.35 -4.37 2.09
CA ARG A 27 -5.63 -4.85 3.28
C ARG A 27 -5.17 -3.65 4.11
N SER A 28 -5.93 -3.31 5.14
CA SER A 28 -5.48 -2.41 6.21
C SER A 28 -4.15 -2.94 6.77
N PRO A 29 -3.09 -2.12 6.88
CA PRO A 29 -1.90 -2.53 7.62
C PRO A 29 -2.31 -2.76 9.08
N ARG A 30 -1.93 -3.90 9.63
CA ARG A 30 -2.11 -4.21 11.05
C ARG A 30 -1.03 -3.47 11.82
N TRP A 31 -1.38 -2.37 12.47
CA TRP A 31 -0.45 -1.63 13.32
C TRP A 31 -0.53 -2.16 14.77
N PRO A 32 0.60 -2.48 15.44
CA PRO A 32 0.59 -3.00 16.80
C PRO A 32 0.09 -1.92 17.79
N GLY A 33 -0.86 -2.29 18.67
CA GLY A 33 -1.45 -1.38 19.68
C GLY A 33 -2.93 -1.03 19.46
N ILE A 34 -3.48 -1.38 18.28
CA ILE A 34 -4.91 -1.23 17.97
C ILE A 34 -5.65 -2.52 18.38
N ARG A 35 -6.61 -2.40 19.30
CA ARG A 35 -7.53 -3.50 19.66
C ARG A 35 -8.31 -3.94 18.41
N MET A 36 -8.02 -5.12 17.87
CA MET A 36 -8.95 -5.89 17.04
C MET A 36 -9.45 -7.10 17.83
N LEU A 37 -10.72 -7.10 18.20
CA LEU A 37 -11.43 -8.26 18.74
C LEU A 37 -11.71 -9.29 17.62
N PRO A 38 -11.90 -10.59 17.96
CA PRO A 38 -11.53 -11.69 17.09
C PRO A 38 -12.47 -11.89 15.90
N ARG A 39 -11.89 -12.37 14.80
CA ARG A 39 -12.62 -13.00 13.69
C ARG A 39 -13.50 -14.12 14.25
N ARG A 40 -14.82 -14.05 14.02
CA ARG A 40 -15.68 -15.24 14.09
C ARG A 40 -15.09 -16.28 13.14
N ARG A 41 -14.46 -17.33 13.68
CA ARG A 41 -14.20 -18.54 12.91
C ARG A 41 -15.55 -19.09 12.49
N SER A 42 -15.78 -19.11 11.18
CA SER A 42 -16.79 -19.96 10.56
C SER A 42 -16.61 -21.37 11.13
N ARG A 43 -17.62 -21.84 11.86
CA ARG A 43 -17.70 -23.25 12.26
C ARG A 43 -17.58 -24.11 11.00
N PRO A 44 -16.79 -25.20 11.00
CA PRO A 44 -16.86 -26.16 9.93
C PRO A 44 -18.27 -26.73 9.86
N ARG A 45 -18.86 -26.76 8.66
CA ARG A 45 -20.03 -27.58 8.36
C ARG A 45 -19.58 -29.03 8.50
N ILE A 46 -19.90 -29.63 9.64
CA ILE A 46 -19.88 -31.09 9.80
C ILE A 46 -21.23 -31.58 9.30
N SER A 47 -21.22 -32.30 8.18
CA SER A 47 -22.37 -33.05 7.69
C SER A 47 -22.80 -34.07 8.75
N PRO A 48 -24.11 -34.27 9.02
CA PRO A 48 -24.56 -35.32 9.92
C PRO A 48 -24.30 -36.69 9.29
N PRO A 49 -23.69 -37.65 10.00
CA PRO A 49 -23.73 -39.04 9.57
C PRO A 49 -25.12 -39.64 9.83
N HIS A 50 -25.50 -40.50 8.91
CA HIS A 50 -26.71 -41.30 8.87
C HIS A 50 -27.02 -42.01 10.20
N CYS A 51 -28.26 -41.85 10.66
CA CYS A 51 -28.89 -42.73 11.62
C CYS A 51 -29.33 -44.01 10.88
N GLY A 52 -28.56 -45.07 11.06
CA GLY A 52 -28.94 -46.44 10.74
C GLY A 52 -29.09 -47.26 12.01
N ASN A 53 -30.06 -48.16 11.95
CA ASN A 53 -30.29 -49.34 12.78
C ASN A 53 -31.19 -49.28 14.02
N THR A 54 -32.41 -49.79 13.78
CA THR A 54 -33.04 -50.96 14.44
C THR A 54 -33.22 -50.92 15.96
N GLY A 55 -34.48 -50.89 16.38
CA GLY A 55 -34.87 -51.13 17.77
C GLY A 55 -34.84 -52.60 18.17
N THR A 56 -34.94 -52.85 19.47
CA THR A 56 -35.99 -53.66 20.13
C THR A 56 -35.78 -53.60 21.65
N ASP A 57 -36.91 -53.45 22.34
CA ASP A 57 -37.29 -54.11 23.60
C ASP A 57 -36.73 -53.67 24.97
N ALA A 58 -37.68 -53.09 25.72
CA ALA A 58 -38.32 -53.69 26.91
C ALA A 58 -37.90 -53.24 28.34
N HIS A 59 -38.97 -52.97 29.09
CA HIS A 59 -39.14 -52.96 30.55
C HIS A 59 -38.66 -51.77 31.40
N GLY A 60 -39.63 -51.16 32.09
CA GLY A 60 -39.58 -51.09 33.55
C GLY A 60 -39.38 -49.71 34.16
N ALA A 61 -40.48 -49.11 34.63
CA ALA A 61 -40.49 -48.02 35.60
C ALA A 61 -39.84 -48.44 36.94
N PHE A 62 -39.22 -47.48 37.67
CA PHE A 62 -39.59 -47.10 39.05
C PHE A 62 -38.53 -46.18 39.69
N GLU A 63 -39.05 -45.28 40.52
CA GLU A 63 -38.42 -44.26 41.35
C GLU A 63 -38.10 -44.83 42.75
N CYS A 64 -36.92 -44.56 43.34
CA CYS A 64 -36.76 -44.28 44.79
C CYS A 64 -35.31 -43.96 45.24
N ARG A 65 -35.14 -42.73 45.75
CA ARG A 65 -34.56 -42.31 47.06
C ARG A 65 -33.20 -42.83 47.60
N ARG A 66 -32.41 -41.81 48.03
CA ARG A 66 -31.55 -41.69 49.25
C ARG A 66 -30.26 -42.54 49.27
N THR A 67 -29.10 -42.15 49.80
CA THR A 67 -28.64 -41.04 50.68
C THR A 67 -27.10 -41.13 50.81
N SER A 68 -26.42 -40.00 50.99
CA SER A 68 -25.22 -39.74 51.84
C SER A 68 -24.33 -38.69 51.14
N GLY A 69 -23.86 -37.60 51.74
CA GLY A 69 -23.95 -37.04 53.07
C GLY A 69 -23.36 -35.61 53.04
N CYS A 70 -23.84 -34.76 53.94
CA CYS A 70 -23.52 -33.34 54.09
C CYS A 70 -22.02 -33.02 54.20
N TRP A 71 -21.61 -31.85 53.70
CA TRP A 71 -20.88 -30.85 54.49
C TRP A 71 -21.28 -29.42 54.09
N LEU A 72 -21.32 -28.56 55.10
CA LEU A 72 -21.91 -27.24 55.18
C LEU A 72 -21.33 -26.16 54.26
N ASP A 73 -22.21 -25.18 54.00
CA ASP A 73 -21.98 -23.73 53.95
C ASP A 73 -20.88 -23.16 53.05
N GLN A 74 -21.32 -22.54 51.95
CA GLN A 74 -21.25 -21.08 51.85
C GLN A 74 -22.05 -20.59 50.64
N CYS A 75 -23.21 -19.98 50.91
CA CYS A 75 -23.87 -19.09 49.97
C CYS A 75 -22.92 -17.92 49.65
N ARG A 76 -22.33 -17.90 48.44
CA ARG A 76 -21.67 -16.72 47.90
C ARG A 76 -22.64 -15.96 46.98
N PRO A 77 -22.76 -14.63 47.13
CA PRO A 77 -23.64 -13.81 46.31
C PRO A 77 -23.20 -13.89 44.85
N GLY A 78 -24.19 -13.90 43.95
CA GLY A 78 -23.98 -13.98 42.50
C GLY A 78 -22.95 -12.96 42.03
N LEU A 79 -21.88 -13.46 41.42
CA LEU A 79 -20.97 -12.66 40.62
C LEU A 79 -21.81 -11.86 39.61
N PRO A 80 -21.72 -10.52 39.56
CA PRO A 80 -22.35 -9.78 38.48
C PRO A 80 -21.72 -10.29 37.19
N SER A 81 -22.54 -10.87 36.31
CA SER A 81 -22.21 -11.21 34.94
C SER A 81 -22.09 -9.94 34.11
N GLY A 82 -21.26 -9.01 34.56
CA GLY A 82 -20.80 -7.88 33.78
C GLY A 82 -19.81 -8.41 32.75
N ARG A 83 -20.25 -8.53 31.49
CA ARG A 83 -19.32 -8.36 30.37
C ARG A 83 -18.49 -7.11 30.69
N PRO A 84 -17.14 -7.15 30.61
CA PRO A 84 -16.36 -5.95 30.79
C PRO A 84 -16.91 -4.91 29.82
N ALA A 85 -17.36 -3.77 30.37
CA ALA A 85 -17.81 -2.65 29.57
C ALA A 85 -16.73 -2.39 28.52
N MET A 86 -17.11 -2.49 27.25
CA MET A 86 -16.33 -1.94 26.16
C MET A 86 -16.05 -0.49 26.58
N THR A 87 -14.79 -0.22 26.95
CA THR A 87 -14.37 1.12 27.37
C THR A 87 -14.87 2.09 26.31
N ALA A 88 -15.68 3.07 26.72
CA ALA A 88 -16.24 4.08 25.84
C ALA A 88 -15.07 4.74 25.11
N GLN A 89 -14.85 4.34 23.85
CA GLN A 89 -13.83 4.93 23.01
C GLN A 89 -14.21 6.39 22.78
N SER A 90 -13.20 7.27 22.80
CA SER A 90 -13.40 8.69 22.56
C SER A 90 -14.14 8.89 21.24
N ALA A 91 -15.18 9.72 21.25
CA ALA A 91 -15.94 10.10 20.05
C ALA A 91 -15.05 10.83 19.02
N GLN A 92 -13.99 11.48 19.51
CA GLN A 92 -12.97 12.17 18.73
C GLN A 92 -11.69 11.33 18.65
N ALA A 93 -10.92 11.55 17.59
CA ALA A 93 -9.60 10.98 17.38
C ALA A 93 -8.68 12.04 16.75
N TRP A 94 -7.38 11.90 17.00
CA TRP A 94 -6.34 12.67 16.35
C TRP A 94 -5.95 11.99 15.05
N TYR A 95 -6.24 12.64 13.93
CA TYR A 95 -5.79 12.24 12.61
C TYR A 95 -4.41 12.84 12.38
N ALA A 96 -3.39 12.00 12.14
CA ALA A 96 -2.03 12.45 11.89
C ALA A 96 -1.69 12.38 10.39
N TYR A 97 -1.10 13.44 9.84
CA TYR A 97 -0.78 13.56 8.41
C TYR A 97 0.68 13.27 8.13
N ALA A 98 1.59 13.98 8.79
CA ALA A 98 3.03 13.90 8.57
C ALA A 98 3.80 14.18 9.85
N ILE A 99 5.01 13.64 9.92
CA ILE A 99 6.01 13.95 10.94
C ILE A 99 7.06 14.87 10.30
N LEU A 100 7.40 15.95 10.98
CA LEU A 100 8.32 16.99 10.53
C LEU A 100 9.40 17.22 11.61
N PRO A 101 10.52 17.89 11.24
CA PRO A 101 11.44 18.44 12.23
C PRO A 101 10.72 19.50 13.09
N ASP A 102 11.42 19.99 14.12
CA ASP A 102 10.88 21.00 15.02
C ASP A 102 10.55 22.32 14.30
N ASN A 103 9.42 22.92 14.66
CA ASN A 103 8.96 24.26 14.25
C ASN A 103 8.85 24.54 12.73
N PRO A 104 8.06 23.77 11.96
CA PRO A 104 7.85 24.06 10.54
C PRO A 104 6.76 25.13 10.36
N ALA A 105 7.04 26.17 9.58
CA ALA A 105 6.04 27.14 9.15
C ALA A 105 5.29 26.61 7.92
N VAL A 106 4.24 25.82 8.14
CA VAL A 106 3.45 25.23 7.05
C VAL A 106 2.07 25.88 6.97
N PRO A 107 1.68 26.47 5.83
CA PRO A 107 0.38 27.10 5.69
C PRO A 107 -0.71 26.06 5.40
N PHE A 108 -1.75 25.99 6.24
CA PHE A 108 -2.93 25.15 6.02
C PHE A 108 -4.22 25.90 6.34
N ALA A 109 -5.22 25.74 5.49
CA ALA A 109 -6.57 26.28 5.73
C ALA A 109 -7.55 25.20 6.21
N ASP A 110 -7.49 24.00 5.62
CA ASP A 110 -8.35 22.86 5.95
C ASP A 110 -7.56 21.54 5.95
N GLY A 111 -7.99 20.59 6.79
CA GLY A 111 -7.45 19.23 6.82
C GLY A 111 -8.26 18.24 5.98
N VAL A 112 -8.28 16.98 6.42
CA VAL A 112 -8.99 15.87 5.78
C VAL A 112 -10.52 16.03 5.80
N LEU A 113 -11.03 16.87 6.71
CA LEU A 113 -12.44 17.26 6.81
C LEU A 113 -12.53 18.79 6.85
N ALA A 114 -13.56 19.35 6.21
CA ALA A 114 -13.87 20.77 6.33
C ALA A 114 -14.14 21.13 7.80
N GLY A 115 -13.55 22.22 8.28
CA GLY A 115 -13.67 22.66 9.67
C GLY A 115 -12.86 21.83 10.68
N ALA A 116 -12.03 20.89 10.21
CA ALA A 116 -10.99 20.22 11.00
C ALA A 116 -9.63 20.77 10.56
N PRO A 117 -9.17 21.91 11.12
CA PRO A 117 -7.93 22.54 10.70
C PRO A 117 -6.74 21.61 10.97
N VAL A 118 -5.66 21.81 10.22
CA VAL A 118 -4.38 21.14 10.49
C VAL A 118 -3.61 21.97 11.50
N GLU A 119 -3.23 21.33 12.60
CA GLU A 119 -2.49 21.93 13.69
C GLU A 119 -1.12 21.23 13.84
N PRO A 120 -0.02 21.98 13.94
CA PRO A 120 1.27 21.42 14.29
C PRO A 120 1.31 21.11 15.79
N MET A 121 1.47 19.83 16.14
CA MET A 121 1.62 19.37 17.51
C MET A 121 3.07 19.00 17.78
N ARG A 122 3.74 19.75 18.66
CA ARG A 122 5.10 19.44 19.09
C ARG A 122 5.10 18.24 20.06
N ILE A 123 5.87 17.22 19.73
CA ILE A 123 6.08 16.02 20.54
C ILE A 123 7.58 15.78 20.68
N GLY A 124 8.13 16.22 21.81
CA GLY A 124 9.58 16.20 22.05
C GLY A 124 10.32 17.09 21.06
N THR A 125 11.16 16.47 20.22
CA THR A 125 11.97 17.12 19.18
C THR A 125 11.37 17.00 17.77
N LEU A 126 10.18 16.43 17.65
CA LEU A 126 9.45 16.25 16.40
C LEU A 126 8.17 17.10 16.42
N THR A 127 7.69 17.45 15.24
CA THR A 127 6.35 18.04 15.04
C THR A 127 5.49 17.06 14.27
N VAL A 128 4.24 16.88 14.69
CA VAL A 128 3.25 16.09 13.92
C VAL A 128 2.14 17.01 13.48
N LEU A 129 1.84 17.00 12.18
CA LEU A 129 0.63 17.65 11.68
C LEU A 129 -0.56 16.79 12.03
N VAL A 130 -1.53 17.36 12.74
CA VAL A 130 -2.71 16.65 13.21
C VAL A 130 -3.99 17.44 12.99
N SER A 131 -5.13 16.74 12.96
CA SER A 131 -6.46 17.35 13.07
C SER A 131 -7.29 16.54 14.05
N LEU A 132 -8.13 17.20 14.84
CA LEU A 132 -9.13 16.53 15.65
C LEU A 132 -10.35 16.19 14.77
N VAL A 133 -10.69 14.91 14.68
CA VAL A 133 -11.78 14.44 13.80
C VAL A 133 -12.72 13.47 14.52
N PRO A 134 -14.01 13.42 14.13
CA PRO A 134 -14.92 12.40 14.64
C PRO A 134 -14.45 11.00 14.24
N ARG A 135 -14.14 10.15 15.23
CA ARG A 135 -13.60 8.80 15.00
C ARG A 135 -14.56 7.95 14.17
N ALA A 136 -15.86 8.12 14.39
CA ALA A 136 -16.93 7.35 13.77
C ALA A 136 -16.93 7.40 12.23
N LEU A 137 -16.46 8.51 11.62
CA LEU A 137 -16.48 8.69 10.18
C LEU A 137 -15.47 7.80 9.43
N PHE A 138 -14.39 7.42 10.13
CA PHE A 138 -13.27 6.66 9.56
C PHE A 138 -13.26 5.18 10.01
N ASP A 139 -14.00 4.83 11.05
CA ASP A 139 -14.05 3.47 11.57
C ASP A 139 -14.97 2.60 10.70
N SER A 140 -14.43 1.70 9.88
CA SER A 140 -15.23 0.85 8.98
C SER A 140 -16.25 -0.04 9.70
N ALA A 141 -16.11 -0.27 11.01
CA ALA A 141 -17.08 -1.03 11.80
C ALA A 141 -18.25 -0.16 12.31
N ASN A 142 -18.18 1.15 12.13
CA ASN A 142 -19.20 2.09 12.57
C ASN A 142 -20.26 2.31 11.46
N PRO A 143 -21.57 2.24 11.76
CA PRO A 143 -22.62 2.51 10.79
C PRO A 143 -22.60 3.94 10.21
N ALA A 144 -22.08 4.92 10.96
CA ALA A 144 -21.90 6.30 10.50
C ALA A 144 -20.63 6.49 9.64
N SER A 145 -19.85 5.43 9.45
CA SER A 145 -18.63 5.47 8.66
C SER A 145 -18.95 5.73 7.20
N ARG A 146 -18.14 6.59 6.59
CA ARG A 146 -18.15 6.81 5.15
C ARG A 146 -16.87 6.31 4.49
N ALA A 147 -16.04 5.57 5.23
CA ALA A 147 -14.80 5.03 4.70
C ALA A 147 -15.01 4.04 3.54
N ALA A 148 -16.17 3.38 3.48
CA ALA A 148 -16.53 2.48 2.38
C ALA A 148 -17.18 3.17 1.17
N ASP A 149 -17.56 4.45 1.31
CA ASP A 149 -18.09 5.29 0.22
C ASP A 149 -16.89 5.75 -0.65
N PRO A 150 -16.77 5.28 -1.91
CA PRO A 150 -15.58 5.53 -2.73
C PRO A 150 -15.36 7.02 -3.04
N ASP A 151 -16.42 7.76 -3.31
CA ASP A 151 -16.34 9.20 -3.60
C ASP A 151 -15.95 9.95 -2.34
N TRP A 152 -16.47 9.50 -1.19
CA TRP A 152 -16.05 10.06 0.07
C TRP A 152 -14.58 9.78 0.37
N ALA A 153 -14.12 8.56 0.17
CA ALA A 153 -12.73 8.20 0.39
C ALA A 153 -11.80 8.96 -0.56
N ALA A 154 -12.13 9.07 -1.85
CA ALA A 154 -11.32 9.76 -2.85
C ALA A 154 -11.10 11.24 -2.50
N ALA A 155 -12.16 11.96 -2.12
CA ALA A 155 -12.05 13.36 -1.71
C ALA A 155 -11.17 13.54 -0.46
N ARG A 156 -11.29 12.63 0.52
CA ARG A 156 -10.51 12.65 1.77
C ARG A 156 -9.04 12.28 1.54
N ILE A 157 -8.77 11.34 0.64
CA ILE A 157 -7.41 10.99 0.22
C ILE A 157 -6.75 12.18 -0.47
N ALA A 158 -7.48 12.88 -1.37
CA ALA A 158 -6.98 14.08 -2.02
C ALA A 158 -6.66 15.20 -1.02
N ALA A 159 -7.54 15.42 -0.03
CA ALA A 159 -7.31 16.41 1.03
C ALA A 159 -6.10 16.05 1.91
N HIS A 160 -5.99 14.80 2.35
CA HIS A 160 -4.81 14.30 3.06
C HIS A 160 -3.52 14.47 2.25
N HIS A 161 -3.59 14.20 0.94
CA HIS A 161 -2.44 14.38 0.06
C HIS A 161 -2.04 15.84 -0.05
N ALA A 162 -2.99 16.76 -0.20
CA ALA A 162 -2.72 18.19 -0.26
C ALA A 162 -1.96 18.70 0.98
N VAL A 163 -2.32 18.23 2.18
CA VAL A 163 -1.58 18.53 3.42
C VAL A 163 -0.14 18.04 3.35
N ASN A 164 0.07 16.81 2.88
CA ASN A 164 1.42 16.24 2.77
C ASN A 164 2.27 16.91 1.68
N VAL A 165 1.66 17.36 0.58
CA VAL A 165 2.34 18.17 -0.44
C VAL A 165 2.81 19.49 0.16
N ALA A 166 1.94 20.23 0.84
CA ALA A 166 2.34 21.48 1.50
C ALA A 166 3.41 21.26 2.58
N ALA A 167 3.34 20.14 3.32
CA ALA A 167 4.39 19.79 4.29
C ALA A 167 5.75 19.50 3.61
N ALA A 168 5.75 18.78 2.49
CA ALA A 168 6.97 18.48 1.73
C ALA A 168 7.54 19.73 1.03
N ASP A 169 6.68 20.63 0.54
CA ASP A 169 7.10 21.91 -0.05
C ASP A 169 7.73 22.84 1.00
N ALA A 170 7.27 22.77 2.25
CA ALA A 170 7.81 23.57 3.35
C ALA A 170 9.14 23.03 3.93
N GLY A 171 9.46 21.76 3.71
CA GLY A 171 10.70 21.15 4.18
C GLY A 171 10.64 19.62 4.31
N PRO A 172 11.65 19.02 4.97
CA PRO A 172 11.70 17.58 5.19
C PRO A 172 10.45 17.12 5.96
N SER A 173 9.74 16.14 5.41
CA SER A 173 8.56 15.56 6.06
C SER A 173 8.49 14.06 5.81
N LEU A 174 7.90 13.33 6.76
CA LEU A 174 7.59 11.90 6.67
C LEU A 174 6.08 11.74 6.67
N PRO A 175 5.46 11.60 5.48
CA PRO A 175 4.02 11.37 5.37
C PRO A 175 3.59 10.08 6.06
N LEU A 176 2.51 10.15 6.83
CA LEU A 176 1.83 8.99 7.37
C LEU A 176 0.78 8.49 6.38
N ALA A 177 0.45 7.20 6.47
CA ALA A 177 -0.60 6.62 5.64
C ALA A 177 -1.95 7.28 5.93
N PHE A 178 -2.78 7.41 4.89
CA PHE A 178 -4.15 7.86 5.03
C PHE A 178 -4.90 7.04 6.10
N GLY A 179 -5.52 7.73 7.05
CA GLY A 179 -6.27 7.10 8.14
C GLY A 179 -5.45 6.77 9.39
N ALA A 180 -4.26 7.35 9.55
CA ALA A 180 -3.49 7.25 10.79
C ALA A 180 -4.21 7.98 11.94
N LEU A 181 -4.97 7.22 12.73
CA LEU A 181 -5.83 7.72 13.81
C LEU A 181 -5.32 7.27 15.18
N PHE A 182 -5.25 8.23 16.11
CA PHE A 182 -4.89 8.01 17.51
C PHE A 182 -6.03 8.44 18.41
N SER A 183 -6.41 7.63 19.40
CA SER A 183 -7.51 8.01 20.31
C SER A 183 -7.12 9.10 21.32
N SER A 184 -5.82 9.36 21.50
CA SER A 184 -5.31 10.47 22.32
C SER A 184 -3.92 10.90 21.84
N LEU A 185 -3.52 12.13 22.18
CA LEU A 185 -2.15 12.59 21.97
C LEU A 185 -1.14 11.75 22.74
N ASP A 186 -1.49 11.23 23.91
CA ASP A 186 -0.57 10.39 24.70
C ASP A 186 -0.23 9.07 23.99
N LEU A 187 -1.19 8.46 23.29
CA LEU A 187 -0.90 7.29 22.48
C LEU A 187 -0.02 7.63 21.27
N LEU A 188 -0.23 8.80 20.65
CA LEU A 188 0.65 9.28 19.59
C LEU A 188 2.08 9.49 20.12
N ARG A 189 2.23 10.10 21.30
CA ARG A 189 3.54 10.26 21.97
C ARG A 189 4.21 8.92 22.25
N GLN A 190 3.47 7.96 22.81
CA GLN A 190 3.97 6.61 23.09
C GLN A 190 4.39 5.86 21.82
N TRP A 191 3.66 6.06 20.72
CA TRP A 191 4.00 5.46 19.43
C TRP A 191 5.27 6.06 18.80
N LEU A 192 5.48 7.37 18.95
CA LEU A 192 6.66 8.08 18.43
C LEU A 192 7.92 7.85 19.26
N ALA A 193 7.79 7.79 20.60
CA ALA A 193 8.92 7.74 21.52
C ALA A 193 10.01 6.72 21.14
N PRO A 194 9.70 5.41 20.92
CA PRO A 194 10.73 4.44 20.55
C PRO A 194 11.34 4.69 19.17
N ARG A 195 10.62 5.37 18.27
CA ARG A 195 11.01 5.61 16.87
C ARG A 195 11.79 6.90 16.65
N THR A 196 12.00 7.69 17.71
CA THR A 196 12.50 9.07 17.60
C THR A 196 13.82 9.15 16.81
N LEU A 197 14.78 8.27 17.09
CA LEU A 197 16.08 8.27 16.40
C LEU A 197 15.94 7.89 14.92
N ALA A 198 15.18 6.83 14.61
CA ALA A 198 14.93 6.39 13.24
C ALA A 198 14.20 7.47 12.43
N LEU A 199 13.22 8.14 13.03
CA LEU A 199 12.47 9.25 12.42
C LEU A 199 13.38 10.44 12.09
N HIS A 200 14.29 10.82 12.98
CA HIS A 200 15.28 11.88 12.69
C HIS A 200 16.23 11.50 11.55
N ALA A 201 16.72 10.26 11.54
CA ALA A 201 17.56 9.77 10.45
C ALA A 201 16.81 9.77 9.11
N ALA A 202 15.54 9.38 9.11
CA ALA A 202 14.68 9.39 7.93
C ALA A 202 14.39 10.82 7.45
N LEU A 203 14.09 11.75 8.36
CA LEU A 203 13.93 13.18 8.04
C LEU A 203 15.19 13.76 7.39
N ALA A 204 16.37 13.46 7.94
CA ALA A 204 17.65 13.87 7.36
C ALA A 204 17.86 13.27 5.96
N ARG A 205 17.44 12.03 5.74
CA ARG A 205 17.55 11.33 4.45
C ARG A 205 16.67 11.95 3.37
N VAL A 206 15.47 12.41 3.70
CA VAL A 206 14.52 13.02 2.74
C VAL A 206 14.72 14.53 2.57
N ALA A 207 15.57 15.16 3.38
CA ALA A 207 15.82 16.59 3.30
C ALA A 207 16.35 17.01 1.91
N GLY A 208 15.70 18.01 1.29
CA GLY A 208 16.05 18.50 -0.05
C GLY A 208 15.78 17.51 -1.18
N ARG A 209 15.01 16.45 -0.93
CA ARG A 209 14.71 15.39 -1.89
C ARG A 209 13.21 15.17 -1.99
N ALA A 210 12.79 14.73 -3.17
CA ALA A 210 11.42 14.33 -3.45
C ALA A 210 11.37 12.87 -3.91
N GLU A 211 10.22 12.23 -3.69
CA GLU A 211 9.95 10.89 -4.19
C GLU A 211 9.39 10.96 -5.61
N TRP A 212 9.85 10.04 -6.45
CA TRP A 212 9.44 9.90 -7.83
C TRP A 212 9.10 8.45 -8.12
N SER A 213 8.09 8.21 -8.94
CA SER A 213 7.78 6.88 -9.45
C SER A 213 8.27 6.77 -10.89
N VAL A 214 9.07 5.74 -11.16
CA VAL A 214 9.51 5.37 -12.51
C VAL A 214 8.82 4.06 -12.85
N SER A 215 8.06 4.02 -13.94
CA SER A 215 7.38 2.80 -14.38
C SER A 215 7.71 2.50 -15.83
N MET A 216 7.97 1.22 -16.12
CA MET A 216 8.18 0.77 -17.49
C MET A 216 6.84 0.61 -18.19
N GLN A 217 6.77 1.05 -19.45
CA GLN A 217 5.66 0.84 -20.36
C GLN A 217 6.14 0.06 -21.58
N GLU A 218 5.23 -0.68 -22.20
CA GLU A 218 5.51 -1.54 -23.33
C GLU A 218 4.53 -1.24 -24.47
N ASP A 219 5.08 -0.96 -25.66
CA ASP A 219 4.36 -1.14 -26.91
C ASP A 219 4.44 -2.63 -27.27
N VAL A 220 3.35 -3.34 -27.02
CA VAL A 220 3.29 -4.81 -27.17
C VAL A 220 3.59 -5.24 -28.60
N ALA A 221 3.18 -4.46 -29.61
CA ALA A 221 3.38 -4.81 -31.00
C ALA A 221 4.84 -4.61 -31.41
N VAL A 222 5.42 -3.46 -31.07
CA VAL A 222 6.82 -3.15 -31.39
C VAL A 222 7.76 -4.09 -30.63
N HIS A 223 7.51 -4.33 -29.35
CA HIS A 223 8.35 -5.22 -28.56
C HIS A 223 8.24 -6.68 -29.03
N ALA A 224 7.05 -7.16 -29.41
CA ALA A 224 6.89 -8.49 -29.99
C ALA A 224 7.69 -8.65 -31.30
N ALA A 225 7.62 -7.66 -32.21
CA ALA A 225 8.39 -7.66 -33.44
C ALA A 225 9.91 -7.60 -33.17
N TRP A 226 10.32 -6.83 -32.17
CA TRP A 226 11.72 -6.78 -31.74
C TRP A 226 12.20 -8.14 -31.21
N LEU A 227 11.42 -8.80 -30.36
CA LEU A 227 11.73 -10.14 -29.84
C LEU A 227 11.81 -11.18 -30.96
N ASP A 228 10.91 -11.10 -31.94
CA ASP A 228 10.93 -11.95 -33.12
C ASP A 228 12.23 -11.78 -33.91
N ALA A 229 12.74 -10.55 -34.07
CA ALA A 229 13.98 -10.28 -34.80
C ALA A 229 15.25 -10.62 -34.01
N HIS A 230 15.23 -10.46 -32.68
CA HIS A 230 16.44 -10.53 -31.84
C HIS A 230 16.56 -11.82 -31.02
N THR A 231 15.57 -12.71 -31.03
CA THR A 231 15.63 -14.00 -30.34
C THR A 231 15.81 -15.15 -31.33
N PRO A 232 17.00 -15.80 -31.40
CA PRO A 232 17.26 -16.87 -32.36
C PRO A 232 16.24 -18.00 -32.33
N ALA A 233 15.84 -18.45 -31.14
CA ALA A 233 14.86 -19.53 -30.99
C ALA A 233 13.47 -19.17 -31.56
N ILE A 234 13.07 -17.89 -31.46
CA ILE A 234 11.80 -17.40 -32.01
C ILE A 234 11.89 -17.33 -33.53
N ARG A 235 13.00 -16.80 -34.08
CA ARG A 235 13.25 -16.78 -35.53
C ARG A 235 13.19 -18.17 -36.15
N SER A 236 13.84 -19.15 -35.54
CA SER A 236 13.82 -20.53 -36.03
C SER A 236 12.40 -21.12 -36.02
N LEU A 237 11.60 -20.82 -34.98
CA LEU A 237 10.19 -21.24 -34.92
C LEU A 237 9.32 -20.54 -35.96
N LEU A 238 9.55 -19.25 -36.25
CA LEU A 238 8.86 -18.51 -37.31
C LEU A 238 9.17 -19.08 -38.70
N GLN A 239 10.44 -19.39 -38.97
CA GLN A 239 10.86 -20.05 -40.21
C GLN A 239 10.20 -21.43 -40.35
N ALA A 240 10.20 -22.24 -39.28
CA ALA A 240 9.53 -23.54 -39.28
C ALA A 240 8.01 -23.41 -39.49
N ALA A 241 7.38 -22.37 -38.96
CA ALA A 241 5.96 -22.10 -39.16
C ALA A 241 5.63 -21.77 -40.62
N ALA A 242 6.51 -21.03 -41.32
CA ALA A 242 6.29 -20.60 -42.70
C ALA A 242 6.27 -21.76 -43.71
N ILE A 243 6.92 -22.88 -43.39
CA ILE A 243 7.00 -24.09 -44.23
C ILE A 243 6.15 -25.27 -43.71
N ALA A 244 5.40 -25.07 -42.62
CA ALA A 244 4.61 -26.11 -41.99
C ALA A 244 3.28 -26.36 -42.72
N GLY A 245 2.91 -27.64 -42.89
CA GLY A 245 1.58 -28.03 -43.35
C GLY A 245 0.50 -27.85 -42.27
N GLU A 246 -0.78 -27.91 -42.68
CA GLU A 246 -1.96 -27.61 -41.84
C GLU A 246 -2.00 -28.37 -40.50
N GLY A 247 -1.46 -29.60 -40.45
CA GLY A 247 -1.46 -30.44 -39.23
C GLY A 247 -0.42 -30.06 -38.16
N THR A 248 0.69 -29.40 -38.52
CA THR A 248 1.77 -29.03 -37.57
C THR A 248 1.74 -27.55 -37.15
N ALA A 249 0.98 -26.72 -37.85
CA ALA A 249 0.86 -25.28 -37.61
C ALA A 249 0.44 -24.94 -36.17
N PHE A 250 -0.54 -25.67 -35.61
CA PHE A 250 -1.02 -25.43 -34.25
C PHE A 250 0.07 -25.67 -33.18
N LEU A 251 0.84 -26.75 -33.31
CA LEU A 251 1.91 -27.09 -32.36
C LEU A 251 3.06 -26.08 -32.43
N ILE A 252 3.42 -25.64 -33.65
CA ILE A 252 4.46 -24.62 -33.83
C ILE A 252 3.98 -23.28 -33.28
N GLY A 253 2.72 -22.88 -33.54
CA GLY A 253 2.12 -21.67 -32.98
C GLY A 253 2.14 -21.67 -31.44
N ARG A 254 1.79 -22.80 -30.80
CA ARG A 254 1.87 -22.93 -29.34
C ARG A 254 3.29 -22.81 -28.80
N ARG A 255 4.27 -23.42 -29.48
CA ARG A 255 5.71 -23.30 -29.12
C ARG A 255 6.20 -21.86 -29.27
N LEU A 256 5.80 -21.18 -30.35
CA LEU A 256 6.13 -19.79 -30.62
C LEU A 256 5.56 -18.85 -29.55
N ALA A 257 4.29 -19.01 -29.17
CA ALA A 257 3.68 -18.23 -28.10
C ALA A 257 4.41 -18.43 -26.75
N LYS A 258 4.77 -19.68 -26.42
CA LYS A 258 5.56 -19.97 -25.20
C LYS A 258 6.96 -19.35 -25.27
N ALA A 259 7.64 -19.45 -26.41
CA ALA A 259 8.97 -18.88 -26.61
C ALA A 259 8.95 -17.35 -26.49
N ARG A 260 7.97 -16.68 -27.10
CA ARG A 260 7.75 -15.22 -26.98
C ARG A 260 7.49 -14.81 -25.53
N ALA A 261 6.61 -15.50 -24.82
CA ALA A 261 6.32 -15.20 -23.41
C ALA A 261 7.57 -15.35 -22.51
N ALA A 262 8.36 -16.40 -22.72
CA ALA A 262 9.60 -16.61 -21.99
C ALA A 262 10.66 -15.54 -22.31
N ALA A 263 10.86 -15.25 -23.60
CA ALA A 263 11.81 -14.22 -24.03
C ALA A 263 11.43 -12.83 -23.51
N ARG A 264 10.14 -12.48 -23.56
CA ARG A 264 9.61 -11.23 -22.98
C ARG A 264 9.88 -11.14 -21.48
N ALA A 265 9.60 -12.20 -20.72
CA ALA A 265 9.84 -12.21 -19.28
C ALA A 265 11.33 -12.02 -18.92
N VAL A 266 12.22 -12.72 -19.63
CA VAL A 266 13.69 -12.60 -19.44
C VAL A 266 14.17 -11.20 -19.82
N TYR A 267 13.70 -10.65 -20.94
CA TYR A 267 14.09 -9.33 -21.39
C TYR A 267 13.64 -8.24 -20.42
N LEU A 268 12.36 -8.24 -20.01
CA LEU A 268 11.84 -7.28 -19.03
C LEU A 268 12.58 -7.35 -17.70
N GLN A 269 12.94 -8.55 -17.22
CA GLN A 269 13.72 -8.70 -15.99
C GLN A 269 15.13 -8.11 -16.15
N THR A 270 15.76 -8.32 -17.29
CA THR A 270 17.11 -7.82 -17.58
C THR A 270 17.11 -6.30 -17.74
N ALA A 271 16.18 -5.77 -18.52
CA ALA A 271 15.96 -4.33 -18.69
C ALA A 271 15.65 -3.67 -17.34
N ALA A 272 14.81 -4.29 -16.51
CA ALA A 272 14.49 -3.79 -15.18
C ALA A 272 15.73 -3.69 -14.28
N ARG A 273 16.60 -4.70 -14.29
CA ARG A 273 17.85 -4.68 -13.53
C ARG A 273 18.80 -3.59 -14.03
N SER A 274 18.94 -3.45 -15.36
CA SER A 274 19.75 -2.40 -15.97
C SER A 274 19.27 -1.00 -15.56
N VAL A 275 17.95 -0.74 -15.66
CA VAL A 275 17.35 0.54 -15.24
C VAL A 275 17.62 0.82 -13.77
N ALA A 276 17.37 -0.15 -12.89
CA ALA A 276 17.62 0.02 -11.46
C ALA A 276 19.09 0.35 -11.16
N GLN A 277 20.03 -0.33 -11.84
CA GLN A 277 21.46 -0.10 -11.69
C GLN A 277 21.86 1.31 -12.16
N GLN A 278 21.38 1.73 -13.33
CA GLN A 278 21.71 3.05 -13.88
C GLN A 278 21.14 4.19 -13.03
N LEU A 279 19.91 4.04 -12.52
CA LEU A 279 19.34 4.98 -11.56
C LEU A 279 20.18 5.06 -10.28
N ALA A 280 20.63 3.93 -9.74
CA ALA A 280 21.50 3.91 -8.56
C ALA A 280 22.88 4.55 -8.83
N GLN A 281 23.47 4.33 -10.01
CA GLN A 281 24.73 4.95 -10.43
C GLN A 281 24.65 6.47 -10.54
N ALA A 282 23.46 7.01 -10.83
CA ALA A 282 23.19 8.45 -10.77
C ALA A 282 23.08 9.00 -9.33
N GLY A 283 23.41 8.20 -8.29
CA GLY A 283 23.39 8.61 -6.89
C GLY A 283 21.99 8.64 -6.27
N LEU A 284 21.02 8.01 -6.91
CA LEU A 284 19.63 8.01 -6.48
C LEU A 284 19.34 6.82 -5.57
N ALA A 285 18.52 7.02 -4.53
CA ALA A 285 18.06 5.90 -3.72
C ALA A 285 16.88 5.24 -4.42
N VAL A 286 17.04 3.99 -4.85
CA VAL A 286 16.07 3.25 -5.66
C VAL A 286 15.48 2.11 -4.85
N MET A 287 14.15 2.00 -4.85
CA MET A 287 13.39 0.88 -4.30
C MET A 287 12.58 0.22 -5.42
N SER A 288 12.78 -1.07 -5.65
CA SER A 288 11.94 -1.82 -6.59
C SER A 288 10.55 -2.04 -6.01
N GLU A 289 9.52 -1.83 -6.83
CA GLU A 289 8.15 -2.13 -6.46
C GLU A 289 7.68 -3.44 -7.12
N PRO A 290 6.70 -4.14 -6.51
CA PRO A 290 6.01 -5.23 -7.19
C PRO A 290 5.41 -4.76 -8.52
N PRO A 291 5.58 -5.51 -9.62
CA PRO A 291 5.13 -5.08 -10.93
C PRO A 291 3.60 -4.94 -10.96
N ARG A 292 3.12 -3.88 -11.62
CA ARG A 292 1.68 -3.68 -11.91
C ARG A 292 1.41 -4.06 -13.35
N SER A 293 0.39 -4.87 -13.58
CA SER A 293 0.08 -5.42 -14.91
C SER A 293 1.28 -6.13 -15.57
N GLY A 294 2.20 -6.67 -14.74
CA GLY A 294 3.41 -7.34 -15.20
C GLY A 294 4.58 -6.42 -15.61
N MET A 295 4.45 -5.09 -15.47
CA MET A 295 5.50 -4.13 -15.79
C MET A 295 6.35 -3.73 -14.57
N PRO A 296 7.68 -3.67 -14.70
CA PRO A 296 8.58 -3.16 -13.67
C PRO A 296 8.26 -1.73 -13.24
N ARG A 297 8.50 -1.43 -11.96
CA ARG A 297 8.34 -0.11 -11.36
C ARG A 297 9.36 0.10 -10.25
N TRP A 298 9.76 1.35 -10.08
CA TRP A 298 10.66 1.81 -9.03
C TRP A 298 10.12 3.06 -8.37
N THR A 299 10.49 3.20 -7.11
CA THR A 299 10.33 4.42 -6.33
C THR A 299 11.72 4.96 -6.03
N VAL A 300 11.91 6.24 -6.33
CA VAL A 300 13.22 6.90 -6.37
C VAL A 300 13.19 8.13 -5.49
N LEU A 301 14.13 8.25 -4.56
CA LEU A 301 14.36 9.49 -3.82
C LEU A 301 15.48 10.25 -4.52
N ALA A 302 15.13 11.39 -5.11
CA ALA A 302 16.04 12.25 -5.86
C ALA A 302 16.03 13.67 -5.28
N PRO A 303 17.15 14.41 -5.34
CA PRO A 303 17.10 15.85 -5.09
C PRO A 303 16.06 16.50 -6.00
N ASP A 304 15.45 17.60 -5.56
CA ASP A 304 14.52 18.39 -6.38
C ASP A 304 15.23 19.19 -7.50
N SER A 305 16.43 18.75 -7.89
CA SER A 305 17.18 19.25 -9.03
C SER A 305 16.87 18.42 -10.26
N ALA A 306 16.66 19.07 -11.40
CA ALA A 306 16.13 18.55 -12.66
C ALA A 306 16.87 17.37 -13.34
N ALA A 307 17.87 16.75 -12.69
CA ALA A 307 18.66 15.68 -13.29
C ALA A 307 17.91 14.36 -13.49
N LEU A 308 16.87 14.07 -12.69
CA LEU A 308 16.13 12.80 -12.82
C LEU A 308 15.37 12.67 -14.16
N PRO A 309 14.61 13.68 -14.63
CA PRO A 309 14.04 13.70 -15.97
C PRO A 309 15.05 13.38 -17.08
N ASP A 310 16.27 13.92 -17.02
CA ASP A 310 17.30 13.70 -18.04
C ASP A 310 17.83 12.26 -18.03
N VAL A 311 18.08 11.70 -16.84
CA VAL A 311 18.47 10.29 -16.68
C VAL A 311 17.38 9.37 -17.22
N VAL A 312 16.11 9.62 -16.85
CA VAL A 312 14.98 8.82 -17.32
C VAL A 312 14.76 8.97 -18.83
N GLY A 313 14.97 10.17 -19.38
CA GLY A 313 14.88 10.44 -20.81
C GLY A 313 15.93 9.66 -21.62
N THR A 314 17.17 9.62 -21.12
CA THR A 314 18.27 8.84 -21.72
C THR A 314 17.95 7.35 -21.72
N LEU A 315 17.55 6.81 -20.57
CA LEU A 315 17.12 5.41 -20.44
C LEU A 315 15.92 5.08 -21.34
N THR A 316 14.98 6.00 -21.47
CA THR A 316 13.82 5.83 -22.36
C THR A 316 14.24 5.74 -23.82
N ALA A 317 15.20 6.56 -24.25
CA ALA A 317 15.73 6.51 -25.62
C ALA A 317 16.45 5.18 -25.90
N GLU A 318 17.23 4.66 -24.93
CA GLU A 318 17.89 3.35 -25.04
C GLU A 318 16.88 2.20 -25.18
N LEU A 319 15.80 2.25 -24.40
CA LEU A 319 14.77 1.21 -24.37
C LEU A 319 13.81 1.25 -25.57
N ALA A 320 13.68 2.41 -26.22
CA ALA A 320 12.74 2.63 -27.32
C ALA A 320 12.99 1.69 -28.51
N VAL A 321 14.23 1.27 -28.75
CA VAL A 321 14.58 0.31 -29.80
C VAL A 321 13.84 -1.02 -29.66
N ALA A 322 13.53 -1.42 -28.42
CA ALA A 322 12.80 -2.64 -28.10
C ALA A 322 11.30 -2.40 -27.84
N GLY A 323 10.76 -1.21 -28.16
CA GLY A 323 9.36 -0.88 -27.89
C GLY A 323 9.05 -0.68 -26.40
N LEU A 324 10.07 -0.40 -25.59
CA LEU A 324 9.91 -0.10 -24.16
C LEU A 324 10.14 1.39 -23.90
N SER A 325 9.47 1.93 -22.89
CA SER A 325 9.68 3.31 -22.43
C SER A 325 9.58 3.40 -20.91
N LEU A 326 10.11 4.47 -20.33
CA LEU A 326 9.93 4.78 -18.92
C LEU A 326 9.00 5.99 -18.77
N HIS A 327 8.10 5.90 -17.80
CA HIS A 327 7.20 6.97 -17.42
C HIS A 327 7.54 7.43 -16.01
N LEU A 328 7.85 8.70 -15.87
CA LEU A 328 8.19 9.37 -14.62
C LEU A 328 6.97 10.12 -14.08
N THR A 329 6.64 9.94 -12.80
CA THR A 329 5.65 10.77 -12.10
C THR A 329 6.19 11.30 -10.78
N GLY A 330 5.77 12.51 -10.43
CA GLY A 330 6.21 13.24 -9.25
C GLY A 330 6.44 14.73 -9.57
N PRO A 331 7.05 15.48 -8.65
CA PRO A 331 7.52 15.04 -7.33
C PRO A 331 6.35 14.71 -6.39
N TRP A 332 6.54 13.70 -5.54
CA TRP A 332 5.59 13.29 -4.50
C TRP A 332 6.21 13.46 -3.11
N PRO A 333 5.38 13.68 -2.06
CA PRO A 333 5.82 13.49 -0.69
C PRO A 333 6.42 12.08 -0.50
N PRO A 334 7.45 11.90 0.33
CA PRO A 334 8.25 10.67 0.37
C PRO A 334 7.58 9.52 1.16
N TYR A 335 6.40 9.08 0.72
CA TYR A 335 5.61 8.04 1.37
C TYR A 335 6.32 6.70 1.50
N ALA A 336 7.01 6.23 0.46
CA ALA A 336 7.67 4.93 0.49
C ALA A 336 8.85 4.92 1.47
N PHE A 337 9.60 6.02 1.52
CA PHE A 337 10.73 6.18 2.43
C PHE A 337 10.29 6.45 3.87
N ALA A 338 9.21 7.21 4.07
CA ALA A 338 8.58 7.38 5.37
C ALA A 338 8.06 6.04 5.92
N ARG A 339 7.37 5.25 5.09
CA ARG A 339 6.88 3.92 5.47
C ARG A 339 8.02 2.99 5.87
N ALA A 340 9.10 2.93 5.08
CA ALA A 340 10.26 2.12 5.41
C ALA A 340 10.89 2.50 6.76
N ALA A 341 10.95 3.79 7.08
CA ALA A 341 11.45 4.26 8.38
C ALA A 341 10.53 3.88 9.56
N LEU A 342 9.22 3.82 9.32
CA LEU A 342 8.22 3.46 10.34
C LEU A 342 8.13 1.95 10.60
N GLU A 343 8.46 1.13 9.60
CA GLU A 343 8.44 -0.34 9.67
C GLU A 343 9.73 -0.91 10.31
N ALA A 344 10.84 -0.17 10.32
CA ALA A 344 12.16 -0.66 10.76
C ALA A 344 12.31 -0.94 12.28
N ASP A 345 11.34 -0.54 13.11
CA ASP A 345 11.37 -0.69 14.58
C ASP A 345 10.43 -1.80 15.10
N ASP A 346 9.77 -2.55 14.22
CA ASP A 346 8.87 -3.67 14.60
C ASP A 346 9.58 -5.05 14.60
N ASP A 347 10.89 -5.11 14.33
CA ASP A 347 11.78 -6.29 14.43
C ASP A 347 12.75 -6.17 15.63
#